data_AF-M7CP44-F1
#
_entry.id   AF-M7CP44-F1
#
_cell.length_a   1.000
_cell.length_b   1.000
_cell.length_c   1.000
_cell.angle_alpha   90.00
_cell.angle_beta   90.00
_cell.angle_gamma   90.00
#
_symmetry.space_group_name_H-M   'P 1'
#
loop_
_entity.id
_entity.type
_entity.pdbx_description
1 polymer ?
#
loop_
_entity_poly.entity_id
_entity_poly.type
_entity_poly.pdbx_seq_one_letter_code
_entity_poly.pdbx_strand_id
1 'polypeptide(L)'
;MSDWLIVITQAGLIGLLMLLAFRMLMLTRSESATAQVPQVTAAPFPRPSAPYQRQAREASTSRPTQLRQAELITQLHIVAGLQERDCRERGLHLPEAAEPVLRYAAAWLYGAANALCEPAERHSEALKQLVVQIAQRKTGVSERGALAAIRSLTEDTVHLACYRCGLEGAEHWGRHHFVPTPSSLFDAVTSNAFI
;
A
#
# COMPACT_ATOMS: atom_id res chain seq x y z
N MET A 1 -30.49 16.72 -34.28
CA MET A 1 -29.82 16.96 -32.97
C MET A 1 -28.93 15.80 -32.53
N SER A 2 -29.14 14.57 -33.00
CA SER A 2 -28.31 13.38 -32.71
C SER A 2 -26.90 13.42 -33.31
N ASP A 3 -26.77 13.93 -34.54
CA ASP A 3 -25.50 13.81 -35.28
C ASP A 3 -24.38 14.68 -34.70
N TRP A 4 -24.76 15.82 -34.09
CA TRP A 4 -23.81 16.71 -33.43
C TRP A 4 -23.21 16.10 -32.15
N LEU A 5 -23.99 15.30 -31.42
CA LEU A 5 -23.51 14.58 -30.23
C LEU A 5 -22.50 13.49 -30.61
N ILE A 6 -22.73 12.82 -31.74
CA ILE A 6 -21.83 11.79 -32.28
C ILE A 6 -20.50 12.43 -32.70
N VAL A 7 -20.53 13.59 -33.36
CA VAL A 7 -19.32 14.31 -33.77
C VAL A 7 -18.49 14.76 -32.56
N ILE A 8 -19.13 15.26 -31.51
CA ILE A 8 -18.43 15.68 -30.27
C ILE A 8 -17.79 14.50 -29.56
N THR A 9 -18.52 13.39 -29.43
CA THR A 9 -18.01 12.20 -28.75
C THR A 9 -16.87 11.55 -29.53
N GLN A 10 -16.95 11.49 -30.86
CA GLN A 10 -15.85 11.02 -31.71
C GLN A 10 -14.63 11.95 -31.62
N ALA A 11 -14.82 13.27 -31.67
CA ALA A 11 -13.71 14.23 -31.53
C ALA A 11 -13.03 14.11 -30.16
N GLY A 12 -13.81 13.94 -29.09
CA GLY A 12 -13.29 13.71 -27.74
C GLY A 12 -12.51 12.40 -27.61
N LEU A 13 -13.01 11.31 -28.21
CA LEU A 13 -12.33 10.01 -28.20
C LEU A 13 -11.00 10.07 -28.95
N ILE A 14 -10.98 10.70 -30.12
CA ILE A 14 -9.75 10.91 -30.90
C ILE A 14 -8.74 11.75 -30.10
N GLY A 15 -9.20 12.81 -29.43
CA GLY A 15 -8.35 13.62 -28.55
C GLY A 15 -7.72 12.81 -27.42
N LEU A 16 -8.50 11.96 -26.74
CA LEU A 16 -8.01 11.09 -25.68
C LEU A 16 -7.02 10.04 -26.19
N LEU A 17 -7.28 9.44 -27.35
CA LEU A 17 -6.37 8.48 -27.98
C LEU A 17 -5.04 9.13 -28.38
N MET A 18 -5.09 10.35 -28.93
CA MET A 18 -3.88 11.12 -29.27
C MET A 18 -3.08 11.50 -28.02
N LEU A 19 -3.75 11.89 -26.93
CA LEU A 19 -3.09 12.18 -25.65
C LEU A 19 -2.38 10.93 -25.10
N LEU A 20 -3.03 9.78 -25.20
CA LEU A 20 -2.51 8.50 -24.71
C LEU A 20 -1.31 8.03 -25.56
N ALA A 21 -1.40 8.14 -26.89
CA ALA A 21 -0.30 7.86 -27.80
C ALA A 21 0.90 8.80 -27.55
N PHE A 22 0.64 10.08 -27.33
CA PHE A 22 1.67 11.08 -27.00
C PHE A 22 2.38 10.74 -25.68
N ARG A 23 1.63 10.35 -24.64
CA ARG A 23 2.21 9.90 -23.37
C ARG A 23 3.10 8.67 -23.54
N MET A 24 2.66 7.67 -24.31
CA MET A 24 3.48 6.47 -24.61
C MET A 24 4.77 6.81 -25.37
N LEU A 25 4.71 7.70 -26.36
CA LEU A 25 5.89 8.13 -27.11
C LEU A 25 6.90 8.90 -26.24
N MET A 26 6.43 9.73 -25.30
CA MET A 26 7.31 10.39 -24.34
C MET A 26 7.95 9.41 -23.35
N LEU A 27 7.21 8.39 -22.91
CA LEU A 27 7.74 7.33 -22.03
C LEU A 27 8.85 6.53 -22.74
N THR A 28 8.63 6.09 -23.98
CA THR A 28 9.63 5.33 -24.76
C THR A 28 10.89 6.13 -25.08
N ARG A 29 10.77 7.43 -25.38
CA ARG A 29 11.94 8.31 -25.60
C ARG A 29 12.79 8.52 -24.34
N SER A 30 12.17 8.42 -23.17
CA SER A 30 12.85 8.58 -21.89
C SER A 30 13.68 7.35 -21.51
N GLU A 31 13.36 6.15 -22.01
CA GLU A 31 14.12 4.93 -21.76
C GLU A 31 15.42 4.83 -22.59
N SER A 32 15.48 5.47 -23.76
CA SER A 32 16.63 5.39 -24.67
C SER A 32 17.88 6.21 -24.27
N ALA A 33 17.88 6.95 -23.15
CA ALA A 33 18.96 7.86 -22.78
C ALA A 33 19.92 7.33 -21.69
N THR A 34 19.71 6.14 -21.12
CA THR A 34 20.56 5.59 -20.05
C THR A 34 21.04 4.18 -20.40
N ALA A 35 21.97 4.07 -21.34
CA ALA A 35 22.79 2.88 -21.54
C ALA A 35 24.27 3.23 -21.29
N GLN A 36 24.68 3.21 -20.03
CA GLN A 36 26.10 3.12 -19.64
C GLN A 36 26.21 2.08 -18.53
N VAL A 37 26.71 0.90 -18.89
CA VAL A 37 26.99 -0.23 -18.01
C VAL A 37 28.45 -0.13 -17.58
N PRO A 38 28.79 -0.05 -16.28
CA PRO A 38 30.12 -0.38 -15.82
C PRO A 38 30.19 -1.88 -15.54
N GLN A 39 31.06 -2.55 -16.29
CA GLN A 39 31.49 -3.92 -16.11
C GLN A 39 32.40 -3.98 -14.87
N VAL A 40 32.04 -4.75 -13.83
CA VAL A 40 32.96 -5.02 -12.70
C VAL A 40 33.02 -6.52 -12.42
N THR A 41 34.27 -6.96 -12.33
CA THR A 41 34.84 -8.30 -12.37
C THR A 41 34.54 -9.14 -11.12
N ALA A 42 34.29 -10.43 -11.32
CA ALA A 42 34.09 -11.42 -10.26
C ALA A 42 35.41 -11.87 -9.60
N ALA A 43 35.34 -12.25 -8.31
CA ALA A 43 36.30 -13.15 -7.68
C ALA A 43 35.59 -14.12 -6.70
N PRO A 44 35.99 -15.41 -6.63
CA PRO A 44 35.25 -16.46 -5.91
C PRO A 44 35.93 -16.91 -4.61
N PHE A 45 35.16 -17.18 -3.55
CA PHE A 45 35.56 -18.09 -2.46
C PHE A 45 34.35 -18.88 -1.92
N PRO A 46 34.46 -20.20 -1.64
CA PRO A 46 33.30 -21.06 -1.38
C PRO A 46 33.17 -21.60 0.07
N ARG A 47 31.91 -21.94 0.44
CA ARG A 47 31.39 -22.92 1.47
C ARG A 47 31.14 -22.45 2.92
N PRO A 48 30.29 -23.15 3.74
CA PRO A 48 29.03 -23.88 3.44
C PRO A 48 27.87 -23.72 4.48
N SER A 49 26.64 -24.07 4.03
CA SER A 49 25.46 -24.66 4.74
C SER A 49 24.77 -23.98 5.95
N ALA A 50 23.56 -23.46 5.71
CA ALA A 50 22.36 -23.71 6.54
C ALA A 50 21.10 -23.58 5.65
N PRO A 51 20.14 -24.53 5.66
CA PRO A 51 18.99 -24.52 4.77
C PRO A 51 17.85 -23.69 5.38
N TYR A 52 16.95 -23.19 4.53
CA TYR A 52 15.63 -22.62 4.86
C TYR A 52 15.50 -21.10 5.06
N GLN A 53 15.99 -20.28 4.14
CA GLN A 53 15.41 -18.94 3.90
C GLN A 53 15.99 -18.31 2.64
N ARG A 54 15.13 -17.62 1.88
CA ARG A 54 15.42 -16.90 0.61
C ARG A 54 15.42 -17.76 -0.64
N GLN A 55 14.24 -17.97 -1.23
CA GLN A 55 14.17 -18.31 -2.66
C GLN A 55 13.05 -17.59 -3.42
N ALA A 56 12.62 -16.43 -2.92
CA ALA A 56 11.69 -15.55 -3.63
C ALA A 56 12.06 -14.06 -3.51
N ARG A 57 13.37 -13.74 -3.44
CA ARG A 57 13.86 -12.35 -3.45
C ARG A 57 14.94 -12.08 -4.49
N GLU A 58 15.01 -12.93 -5.51
CA GLU A 58 15.85 -12.71 -6.69
C GLU A 58 15.02 -12.08 -7.80
N ALA A 59 14.74 -10.77 -7.65
CA ALA A 59 14.40 -9.88 -8.76
C ALA A 59 14.40 -8.41 -8.28
N SER A 60 15.34 -8.00 -7.43
CA SER A 60 15.59 -6.57 -7.22
C SER A 60 16.46 -6.03 -8.35
N THR A 61 15.92 -6.07 -9.58
CA THR A 61 16.28 -5.08 -10.59
C THR A 61 15.98 -3.71 -9.99
N SER A 62 16.96 -2.80 -9.99
CA SER A 62 16.87 -1.47 -9.41
C SER A 62 15.75 -0.65 -10.07
N ARG A 63 14.50 -0.84 -9.62
CA ARG A 63 13.37 -0.01 -10.04
C ARG A 63 13.63 1.42 -9.56
N PRO A 64 13.35 2.46 -10.36
CA PRO A 64 13.35 3.85 -9.90
C PRO A 64 12.54 4.00 -8.60
N THR A 65 13.06 4.73 -7.62
CA THR A 65 12.41 4.94 -6.31
C THR A 65 10.98 5.48 -6.45
N GLN A 66 10.73 6.34 -7.43
CA GLN A 66 9.39 6.89 -7.72
C GLN A 66 8.37 5.82 -8.12
N LEU A 67 8.78 4.83 -8.94
CA LEU A 67 7.89 3.73 -9.34
C LEU A 67 7.55 2.84 -8.14
N ARG A 68 8.51 2.61 -7.23
CA ARG A 68 8.27 1.84 -5.99
C ARG A 68 7.32 2.58 -5.04
N GLN A 69 7.47 3.90 -4.90
CA GLN A 69 6.57 4.70 -4.10
C GLN A 69 5.14 4.69 -4.67
N ALA A 70 4.98 4.82 -5.99
CA ALA A 70 3.67 4.73 -6.64
C ALA A 70 3.04 3.34 -6.48
N GLU A 71 3.84 2.28 -6.55
CA GLU A 71 3.41 0.90 -6.30
C GLU A 71 2.91 0.73 -4.86
N LEU A 72 3.68 1.20 -3.86
CA LEU A 72 3.30 1.16 -2.45
C LEU A 72 1.98 1.91 -2.19
N ILE A 73 1.84 3.13 -2.72
CA ILE A 73 0.60 3.93 -2.60
C ILE A 73 -0.59 3.15 -3.19
N THR A 74 -0.39 2.54 -4.36
CA THR A 74 -1.43 1.78 -5.04
C THR A 74 -1.83 0.54 -4.23
N GLN A 75 -0.85 -0.24 -3.77
CA GLN A 75 -1.08 -1.42 -2.94
C GLN A 75 -1.83 -1.07 -1.65
N LEU A 76 -1.41 0.01 -0.96
CA LEU A 76 -2.09 0.47 0.25
C LEU A 76 -3.52 0.91 -0.01
N HIS A 77 -3.79 1.62 -1.11
CA HIS A 77 -5.16 1.98 -1.47
C HIS A 77 -6.04 0.77 -1.76
N ILE A 78 -5.49 -0.27 -2.41
CA ILE A 78 -6.22 -1.52 -2.69
C ILE A 78 -6.54 -2.24 -1.39
N VAL A 79 -5.53 -2.47 -0.53
CA VAL A 79 -5.71 -3.17 0.75
C VAL A 79 -6.67 -2.40 1.65
N ALA A 80 -6.51 -1.08 1.78
CA ALA A 80 -7.41 -0.25 2.56
C ALA A 80 -8.84 -0.30 2.01
N GLY A 81 -9.03 -0.28 0.69
CA GLY A 81 -10.34 -0.40 0.06
C GLY A 81 -10.98 -1.78 0.27
N LEU A 82 -10.19 -2.85 0.26
CA LEU A 82 -10.66 -4.20 0.57
C LEU A 82 -11.15 -4.29 2.02
N GLN A 83 -10.37 -3.78 2.96
CA GLN A 83 -10.74 -3.79 4.38
C GLN A 83 -11.92 -2.87 4.69
N GLU A 84 -12.00 -1.71 4.06
CA GLU A 84 -13.15 -0.81 4.17
C GLU A 84 -14.44 -1.52 3.72
N ARG A 85 -14.37 -2.26 2.62
CA ARG A 85 -15.48 -3.07 2.12
C ARG A 85 -15.84 -4.21 3.07
N ASP A 86 -14.86 -4.97 3.55
CA ASP A 86 -15.07 -6.07 4.50
C ASP A 86 -15.73 -5.58 5.79
N CYS A 87 -15.21 -4.50 6.38
CA CYS A 87 -15.81 -3.86 7.54
C CYS A 87 -17.27 -3.48 7.28
N ARG A 88 -17.57 -2.84 6.14
CA ARG A 88 -18.92 -2.44 5.77
C ARG A 88 -19.86 -3.63 5.58
N GLU A 89 -19.42 -4.68 4.90
CA GLU A 89 -20.22 -5.90 4.69
C GLU A 89 -20.55 -6.60 6.02
N ARG A 90 -19.70 -6.43 7.02
CA ARG A 90 -19.86 -7.00 8.38
C ARG A 90 -20.50 -6.02 9.37
N GLY A 91 -20.97 -4.86 8.91
CA GLY A 91 -21.72 -3.89 9.71
C GLY A 91 -20.87 -2.82 10.42
N LEU A 92 -19.57 -2.76 10.18
CA LEU A 92 -18.68 -1.71 10.69
C LEU A 92 -18.47 -0.61 9.65
N HIS A 93 -19.21 0.49 9.78
CA HIS A 93 -19.08 1.66 8.92
C HIS A 93 -17.97 2.59 9.43
N LEU A 94 -16.76 2.46 8.89
CA LEU A 94 -15.60 3.25 9.34
C LEU A 94 -15.84 4.77 9.38
N PRO A 95 -16.47 5.42 8.38
CA PRO A 95 -16.70 6.87 8.44
C PRO A 95 -17.62 7.35 9.58
N GLU A 96 -18.45 6.44 10.12
CA GLU A 96 -19.44 6.72 11.18
C GLU A 96 -19.00 6.13 12.53
N ALA A 97 -17.86 5.43 12.56
CA ALA A 97 -17.38 4.75 13.75
C ALA A 97 -16.82 5.74 14.77
N ALA A 98 -16.81 5.31 16.04
CA ALA A 98 -16.24 6.11 17.12
C ALA A 98 -14.73 6.34 16.92
N GLU A 99 -14.23 7.49 17.37
CA GLU A 99 -12.82 7.91 17.25
C GLU A 99 -11.80 6.82 17.64
N PRO A 100 -11.97 6.02 18.72
CA PRO A 100 -11.04 4.93 19.04
C PRO A 100 -10.93 3.88 17.93
N VAL A 101 -12.05 3.52 17.29
CA VAL A 101 -12.09 2.55 16.19
C VAL A 101 -11.35 3.08 14.97
N LEU A 102 -11.48 4.38 14.69
CA LEU A 102 -10.74 5.03 13.60
C LEU A 102 -9.22 5.00 13.84
N ARG A 103 -8.80 5.15 15.11
CA ARG A 103 -7.40 5.04 15.52
C ARG A 103 -6.87 3.61 15.41
N TYR A 104 -7.68 2.61 15.76
CA TYR A 104 -7.34 1.21 15.52
C TYR A 104 -7.18 0.89 14.03
N ALA A 105 -8.06 1.45 13.19
CA ALA A 105 -7.92 1.34 11.74
C ALA A 105 -6.64 1.99 11.21
N ALA A 106 -6.25 3.15 11.76
CA ALA A 106 -4.98 3.79 11.44
C ALA A 106 -3.77 2.93 11.87
N ALA A 107 -3.82 2.31 13.05
CA ALA A 107 -2.78 1.40 13.51
C ALA A 107 -2.65 0.14 12.63
N TRP A 108 -3.78 -0.44 12.23
CA TRP A 108 -3.82 -1.57 11.28
C TRP A 108 -3.22 -1.16 9.93
N LEU A 109 -3.62 -0.01 9.37
CA LEU A 109 -3.10 0.48 8.10
C LEU A 109 -1.59 0.78 8.17
N TYR A 110 -1.11 1.25 9.30
CA TYR A 110 0.32 1.42 9.53
C TYR A 110 1.08 0.09 9.55
N GLY A 111 0.50 -0.96 10.16
CA GLY A 111 1.01 -2.33 10.05
C GLY A 111 1.12 -2.78 8.60
N ALA A 112 0.05 -2.61 7.85
CA ALA A 112 0.01 -2.96 6.42
C ALA A 112 1.08 -2.22 5.61
N ALA A 113 1.30 -0.93 5.88
CA ALA A 113 2.32 -0.15 5.20
C ALA A 113 3.74 -0.64 5.49
N ASN A 114 4.03 -1.05 6.72
CA ASN A 114 5.35 -1.61 7.08
C ASN A 114 5.61 -3.00 6.48
N ALA A 115 4.55 -3.77 6.21
CA ALA A 115 4.66 -5.04 5.51
C ALA A 115 4.95 -4.87 4.02
N LEU A 116 4.32 -3.88 3.37
CA LEU A 116 4.40 -3.67 1.93
C LEU A 116 5.60 -2.83 1.49
N CYS A 117 6.12 -1.96 2.36
CA CYS A 117 7.27 -1.13 2.03
C CYS A 117 8.59 -1.91 2.08
N GLU A 118 9.66 -1.29 1.56
CA GLU A 118 10.99 -1.87 1.68
C GLU A 118 11.45 -1.89 3.14
N PRO A 119 12.23 -2.90 3.57
CA PRO A 119 12.70 -2.98 4.95
C PRO A 119 13.44 -1.74 5.45
N ALA A 120 14.12 -1.01 4.56
CA ALA A 120 14.84 0.21 4.88
C ALA A 120 13.93 1.43 5.11
N GLU A 121 12.70 1.39 4.61
CA GLU A 121 11.72 2.49 4.70
C GLU A 121 10.71 2.29 5.84
N ARG A 122 10.76 1.13 6.51
CA ARG A 122 9.91 0.82 7.66
C ARG A 122 10.08 1.87 8.75
N HIS A 123 8.95 2.26 9.33
CA HIS A 123 8.87 3.29 10.38
C HIS A 123 9.42 4.67 10.00
N SER A 124 9.76 4.92 8.73
CA SER A 124 10.17 6.25 8.27
C SER A 124 9.05 7.27 8.45
N GLU A 125 9.40 8.53 8.69
CA GLU A 125 8.41 9.60 8.81
C GLU A 125 7.60 9.79 7.52
N ALA A 126 8.21 9.57 6.35
CA ALA A 126 7.52 9.62 5.07
C ALA A 126 6.41 8.55 4.99
N LEU A 127 6.67 7.33 5.47
CA LEU A 127 5.68 6.26 5.50
C LEU A 127 4.54 6.57 6.47
N LYS A 128 4.85 7.10 7.66
CA LYS A 128 3.83 7.53 8.64
C LYS A 128 2.89 8.57 8.04
N GLN A 129 3.45 9.60 7.39
CA GLN A 129 2.65 10.66 6.76
C GLN A 129 1.76 10.12 5.63
N LEU A 130 2.29 9.23 4.80
CA LEU A 130 1.51 8.57 3.75
C LEU A 130 0.33 7.78 4.33
N VAL A 131 0.56 7.01 5.40
CA VAL A 131 -0.49 6.25 6.08
C VAL A 131 -1.54 7.17 6.66
N VAL A 132 -1.15 8.28 7.30
CA VAL A 132 -2.08 9.27 7.85
C VAL A 132 -2.97 9.84 6.75
N GLN A 133 -2.39 10.23 5.60
CA GLN A 133 -3.16 10.76 4.48
C GLN A 133 -4.18 9.73 3.93
N ILE A 134 -3.77 8.46 3.81
CA ILE A 134 -4.68 7.40 3.35
C ILE A 134 -5.76 7.14 4.40
N ALA A 135 -5.41 7.05 5.68
CA ALA A 135 -6.35 6.82 6.79
C ALA A 135 -7.39 7.95 6.86
N GLN A 136 -6.96 9.20 6.79
CA GLN A 136 -7.84 10.37 6.73
C GLN A 136 -8.86 10.24 5.59
N ARG A 137 -8.37 9.94 4.38
CA ARG A 137 -9.22 9.83 3.20
C ARG A 137 -10.20 8.67 3.26
N LYS A 138 -9.83 7.57 3.92
CA LYS A 138 -10.59 6.31 3.95
C LYS A 138 -11.54 6.17 5.13
N THR A 139 -11.17 6.73 6.27
CA THR A 139 -11.89 6.52 7.55
C THR A 139 -12.41 7.82 8.14
N GLY A 140 -11.93 8.99 7.69
CA GLY A 140 -12.28 10.27 8.29
C GLY A 140 -11.52 10.58 9.59
N VAL A 141 -10.56 9.74 10.00
CA VAL A 141 -9.79 9.96 11.23
C VAL A 141 -9.05 11.30 11.23
N SER A 142 -9.02 11.93 12.40
CA SER A 142 -7.94 12.76 12.90
C SER A 142 -6.57 12.69 12.22
N GLU A 143 -5.95 13.77 11.67
CA GLU A 143 -4.48 13.74 11.43
C GLU A 143 -3.74 13.44 12.75
N ARG A 144 -4.11 14.22 13.78
CA ARG A 144 -3.59 14.08 15.14
C ARG A 144 -3.97 12.73 15.74
N GLY A 145 -5.19 12.27 15.48
CA GLY A 145 -5.67 10.96 15.93
C GLY A 145 -4.86 9.80 15.35
N ALA A 146 -4.63 9.80 14.04
CA ALA A 146 -3.84 8.78 13.35
C ALA A 146 -2.37 8.81 13.78
N LEU A 147 -1.76 9.99 13.90
CA LEU A 147 -0.39 10.11 14.40
C LEU A 147 -0.27 9.67 15.87
N ALA A 148 -1.24 10.00 16.71
CA ALA A 148 -1.29 9.54 18.10
C ALA A 148 -1.35 8.02 18.16
N ALA A 149 -2.24 7.39 17.38
CA ALA A 149 -2.38 5.93 17.28
C ALA A 149 -1.06 5.24 16.89
N ILE A 150 -0.31 5.82 15.95
CA ILE A 150 1.00 5.30 15.52
C ILE A 150 2.06 5.46 16.62
N ARG A 151 2.02 6.54 17.41
CA ARG A 151 2.95 6.77 18.51
C ARG A 151 2.67 5.89 19.72
N SER A 152 1.39 5.65 20.01
CA SER A 152 0.95 4.85 21.15
C SER A 152 0.94 3.34 20.88
N LEU A 153 1.50 2.87 19.76
CA LEU A 153 1.55 1.44 19.41
C LEU A 153 2.16 0.57 20.50
N THR A 154 3.16 1.09 21.22
CA THR A 154 3.85 0.36 22.30
C THR A 154 3.22 0.59 23.67
N GLU A 155 2.32 1.56 23.78
CA GLU A 155 1.68 1.95 25.04
C GLU A 155 0.31 1.30 25.20
N ASP A 156 -0.38 1.01 24.10
CA ASP A 156 -1.70 0.38 24.08
C ASP A 156 -1.67 -0.96 23.33
N THR A 157 -2.04 -2.02 24.06
CA THR A 157 -2.12 -3.40 23.56
C THR A 157 -3.08 -3.55 22.38
N VAL A 158 -4.17 -2.79 22.32
CA VAL A 158 -5.16 -2.86 21.24
C VAL A 158 -4.58 -2.25 19.96
N HIS A 159 -3.90 -1.12 20.07
CA HIS A 159 -3.17 -0.52 18.96
C HIS A 159 -2.08 -1.45 18.43
N LEU A 160 -1.33 -2.10 19.33
CA LEU A 160 -0.31 -3.09 18.96
C LEU A 160 -0.93 -4.30 18.25
N ALA A 161 -2.03 -4.84 18.77
CA ALA A 161 -2.73 -5.97 18.18
C ALA A 161 -3.24 -5.64 16.77
N CYS A 162 -3.85 -4.47 16.60
CA CYS A 162 -4.31 -4.00 15.29
C CYS A 162 -3.16 -3.82 14.31
N TYR A 163 -2.03 -3.24 14.76
CA TYR A 163 -0.81 -3.13 13.96
C TYR A 163 -0.29 -4.50 13.51
N ARG A 164 -0.21 -5.48 14.42
CA ARG A 164 0.24 -6.84 14.08
C ARG A 164 -0.67 -7.51 13.07
N CYS A 165 -1.99 -7.43 13.26
CA CYS A 165 -2.96 -7.94 12.30
C CYS A 165 -2.79 -7.28 10.92
N GLY A 166 -2.55 -5.97 10.89
CA GLY A 166 -2.28 -5.25 9.64
C GLY A 166 -1.00 -5.71 8.94
N LEU A 167 0.07 -5.94 9.71
CA LEU A 167 1.33 -6.48 9.20
C LEU A 167 1.11 -7.86 8.57
N GLU A 168 0.56 -8.80 9.33
CA GLU A 168 0.33 -10.19 8.90
C GLU A 168 -0.65 -10.26 7.73
N GLY A 169 -1.73 -9.48 7.79
CA GLY A 169 -2.75 -9.41 6.76
C GLY A 169 -2.20 -8.89 5.43
N ALA A 170 -1.38 -7.84 5.46
CA ALA A 170 -0.77 -7.29 4.25
C ALA A 170 0.36 -8.16 3.69
N GLU A 171 1.15 -8.83 4.55
CA GLU A 171 2.13 -9.82 4.10
C GLU A 171 1.47 -11.02 3.40
N HIS A 172 0.29 -11.43 3.89
CA HIS A 172 -0.49 -12.48 3.25
C HIS A 172 -1.08 -12.00 1.93
N TRP A 173 -1.65 -10.79 1.91
CA TRP A 173 -2.20 -10.18 0.71
C TRP A 173 -1.15 -9.98 -0.38
N GLY A 174 0.07 -9.56 -0.04
CA GLY A 174 1.16 -9.41 -1.02
C GLY A 174 1.53 -10.72 -1.73
N ARG A 175 1.18 -11.88 -1.15
CA ARG A 175 1.45 -13.22 -1.71
C ARG A 175 0.22 -13.87 -2.36
N HIS A 176 -0.97 -13.65 -1.82
CA HIS A 176 -2.18 -14.39 -2.19
C HIS A 176 -3.34 -13.49 -2.65
N HIS A 177 -3.17 -12.17 -2.63
CA HIS A 177 -4.16 -11.15 -3.02
C HIS A 177 -5.48 -11.15 -2.22
N PHE A 178 -5.49 -11.75 -1.03
CA PHE A 178 -6.57 -11.61 -0.05
C PHE A 178 -6.02 -11.43 1.36
N VAL A 179 -6.83 -10.89 2.27
CA VAL A 179 -6.49 -10.75 3.69
C VAL A 179 -7.25 -11.83 4.47
N PRO A 180 -6.57 -12.69 5.24
CA PRO A 180 -7.23 -13.70 6.08
C PRO A 180 -8.13 -13.05 7.12
N THR A 181 -9.28 -13.66 7.39
CA THR A 181 -10.23 -13.24 8.42
C THR A 181 -9.57 -12.90 9.76
N PRO A 182 -8.74 -13.74 10.39
CA PRO A 182 -8.15 -13.42 11.71
C PRO A 182 -7.20 -12.21 11.70
N SER A 183 -6.71 -11.79 10.52
CA SER A 183 -5.85 -10.62 10.35
C SER A 183 -6.61 -9.43 9.74
N SER A 184 -7.92 -9.58 9.47
CA SER A 184 -8.76 -8.51 8.94
C SER A 184 -8.89 -7.37 9.94
N LEU A 185 -9.13 -6.16 9.42
CA LEU A 185 -9.36 -4.98 10.24
C LEU A 185 -10.57 -5.17 11.16
N PHE A 186 -11.66 -5.75 10.63
CA PHE A 186 -12.85 -5.99 11.43
C PHE A 186 -12.56 -6.93 12.60
N ASP A 187 -11.88 -8.06 12.36
CA ASP A 187 -11.56 -9.02 13.44
C ASP A 187 -10.57 -8.44 14.43
N ALA A 188 -9.58 -7.68 13.95
CA ALA A 188 -8.61 -7.03 14.81
C ALA A 188 -9.29 -6.03 15.77
N VAL A 189 -10.21 -5.21 15.26
CA VAL A 189 -10.98 -4.28 16.09
C VAL A 189 -11.91 -5.03 17.03
N THR A 190 -12.69 -5.98 16.51
CA THR A 190 -13.73 -6.65 17.32
C THR A 190 -13.18 -7.58 18.38
N SER A 191 -12.06 -8.24 18.11
CA SER A 191 -11.43 -9.19 19.05
C SER A 191 -10.58 -8.51 20.12
N ASN A 192 -10.22 -7.23 19.96
CA ASN A 192 -9.31 -6.54 20.90
C ASN A 192 -9.91 -5.30 21.55
N ALA A 193 -10.88 -4.62 20.92
CA ALA A 193 -11.44 -3.36 21.42
C ALA A 193 -12.70 -3.53 22.28
N PHE A 194 -13.35 -4.71 22.25
CA PHE A 194 -14.60 -4.98 22.99
C PHE A 194 -14.42 -5.98 24.15
N ILE A 195 -13.17 -6.25 24.55
CA ILE A 195 -12.80 -7.01 25.75
C ILE A 195 -12.51 -6.01 26.86
#